data_AF-A0A6G5A0I4-F1
#
_entry.id   AF-A0A6G5A0I4-F1
#
_cell.length_a   1.000
_cell.length_b   1.000
_cell.length_c   1.000
_cell.angle_alpha   90.00
_cell.angle_beta   90.00
_cell.angle_gamma   90.00
#
_symmetry.space_group_name_H-M   'P 1'
#
loop_
_entity.id
_entity.type
_entity.pdbx_description
1 polymer ?
#
loop_
_entity_poly.entity_id
_entity_poly.type
_entity_poly.pdbx_seq_one_letter_code
_entity_poly.pdbx_strand_id
1 'polypeptide(L)'
;MKIWTSEHTFNHPWETVAQAAWRKYPNPMNPAVVGIDVVDRKVHNGVLKSHRLISTAWGFPAWAQRILGADRTCYASEHSVVDPARRTMTMLSRNLTFCNEISIVEKLTYTEHPQQKGSTLMTQEAVITIRGVPLSSYLEDFVAKAISSNAGKGRLAMEWVIGRMSQEVQELTSRTVKSVDGIITSAAKKSMDDLSHLTASEPHYHFKN
;
A
#
# COMPACT_ATOMS: atom_id res chain seq x y z
N MET A 1 -14.47 23.11 15.01
CA MET A 1 -13.39 22.65 14.09
C MET A 1 -12.29 22.06 14.95
N LYS A 2 -11.94 20.79 14.77
CA LYS A 2 -10.84 20.12 15.47
C LYS A 2 -9.76 19.76 14.46
N ILE A 3 -8.51 20.11 14.75
CA ILE A 3 -7.34 19.74 13.96
C ILE A 3 -6.60 18.66 14.74
N TRP A 4 -6.26 17.57 14.06
CA TRP A 4 -5.45 16.50 14.60
C TRP A 4 -4.21 16.33 13.74
N THR A 5 -3.04 16.23 14.37
CA THR A 5 -1.77 16.05 13.70
C THR A 5 -1.00 14.92 14.35
N SER A 6 -0.38 14.06 13.54
CA SER A 6 0.50 13.01 14.01
C SER A 6 1.66 12.83 13.05
N GLU A 7 2.80 12.49 13.62
CA GLU A 7 3.98 12.09 12.86
C GLU A 7 4.34 10.65 13.19
N HIS A 8 4.94 9.96 12.23
CA HIS A 8 5.46 8.61 12.41
C HIS A 8 6.60 8.36 11.45
N THR A 9 7.66 7.71 11.94
CA THR A 9 8.79 7.28 11.11
C THR A 9 8.68 5.79 10.84
N PHE A 10 8.56 5.44 9.56
CA PHE A 10 8.72 4.06 9.09
C PHE A 10 10.20 3.78 8.85
N ASN A 11 10.72 2.70 9.42
CA ASN A 11 12.10 2.26 9.23
C ASN A 11 12.29 1.49 7.90
N HIS A 12 11.73 2.04 6.82
CA HIS A 12 11.74 1.47 5.49
C HIS A 12 11.98 2.57 4.44
N PRO A 13 12.63 2.25 3.30
CA PRO A 13 12.84 3.19 2.21
C PRO A 13 11.52 3.77 1.67
N TRP A 14 11.57 5.00 1.19
CA TRP A 14 10.39 5.70 0.68
C TRP A 14 9.68 4.93 -0.44
N GLU A 15 10.44 4.30 -1.32
CA GLU A 15 9.92 3.51 -2.43
C GLU A 15 9.05 2.34 -1.92
N THR A 16 9.51 1.66 -0.86
CA THR A 16 8.79 0.55 -0.21
C THR A 16 7.52 1.05 0.46
N VAL A 17 7.62 2.16 1.21
CA VAL A 17 6.46 2.73 1.93
C VAL A 17 5.42 3.27 0.95
N ALA A 18 5.83 3.95 -0.12
CA ALA A 18 4.92 4.45 -1.14
C ALA A 18 4.17 3.30 -1.82
N GLN A 19 4.87 2.23 -2.20
CA GLN A 19 4.22 1.03 -2.76
C GLN A 19 3.28 0.34 -1.78
N ALA A 20 3.67 0.22 -0.50
CA ALA A 20 2.82 -0.35 0.53
C ALA A 20 1.56 0.51 0.75
N ALA A 21 1.66 1.84 0.67
CA ALA A 21 0.52 2.75 0.81
C ALA A 21 -0.52 2.53 -0.31
N TRP A 22 -0.07 2.23 -1.52
CA TRP A 22 -0.95 1.83 -2.62
C TRP A 22 -1.65 0.51 -2.39
N ARG A 23 -0.93 -0.46 -1.81
CA ARG A 23 -1.39 -1.83 -1.54
C ARG A 23 -1.97 -2.02 -0.13
N LYS A 24 -2.22 -0.92 0.59
CA LYS A 24 -2.65 -0.93 2.00
C LYS A 24 -3.90 -1.76 2.24
N TYR A 25 -4.79 -1.86 1.26
CA TYR A 25 -6.04 -2.59 1.37
C TYR A 25 -6.15 -3.71 0.31
N PRO A 26 -6.80 -4.83 0.65
CA PRO A 26 -7.35 -5.17 1.97
C PRO A 26 -6.26 -5.53 3.01
N ASN A 27 -6.55 -5.31 4.29
CA ASN A 27 -5.68 -5.71 5.42
C ASN A 27 -6.53 -6.10 6.64
N PRO A 28 -6.00 -6.93 7.57
CA PRO A 28 -6.76 -7.41 8.73
C PRO A 28 -7.03 -6.33 9.80
N MET A 29 -6.28 -5.22 9.80
CA MET A 29 -6.39 -4.19 10.86
C MET A 29 -7.58 -3.24 10.63
N ASN A 30 -7.95 -3.02 9.37
CA ASN A 30 -9.03 -2.13 8.95
C ASN A 30 -10.04 -2.86 8.05
N PRO A 31 -10.82 -3.82 8.59
CA PRO A 31 -11.81 -4.57 7.82
C PRO A 31 -13.01 -3.70 7.38
N ALA A 32 -13.15 -2.51 7.97
CA ALA A 32 -14.22 -1.57 7.63
C ALA A 32 -14.07 -0.98 6.21
N VAL A 33 -12.88 -1.04 5.60
CA VAL A 33 -12.68 -0.63 4.21
C VAL A 33 -13.06 -1.80 3.31
N VAL A 34 -14.21 -1.70 2.65
CA VAL A 34 -14.82 -2.80 1.89
C VAL A 34 -14.43 -2.79 0.41
N GLY A 35 -14.06 -1.63 -0.14
CA GLY A 35 -13.67 -1.52 -1.54
C GLY A 35 -12.92 -0.23 -1.84
N ILE A 36 -12.01 -0.30 -2.81
CA ILE A 36 -11.26 0.85 -3.33
C ILE A 36 -11.18 0.73 -4.84
N ASP A 37 -11.68 1.75 -5.52
CA ASP A 37 -11.65 1.85 -6.98
C ASP A 37 -10.82 3.05 -7.42
N VAL A 38 -10.07 2.90 -8.51
CA VAL A 38 -9.35 4.02 -9.14
C VAL A 38 -10.30 4.65 -10.16
N VAL A 39 -10.65 5.91 -9.94
CA VAL A 39 -11.56 6.68 -10.81
C VAL A 39 -10.80 7.33 -11.96
N ASP A 40 -9.66 7.96 -11.67
CA ASP A 40 -8.77 8.57 -12.65
C ASP A 40 -7.31 8.31 -12.23
N ARG A 41 -6.43 8.13 -13.21
CA ARG A 41 -5.00 8.05 -12.98
C ARG A 41 -4.25 8.57 -14.20
N LYS A 42 -3.38 9.55 -13.96
CA LYS A 42 -2.58 10.19 -14.99
C LYS A 42 -1.18 10.50 -14.51
N VAL A 43 -0.23 10.42 -15.43
CA VAL A 43 1.13 10.89 -15.22
C VAL A 43 1.29 12.20 -15.98
N HIS A 44 1.78 13.23 -15.29
CA HIS A 44 2.06 14.52 -15.89
C HIS A 44 3.40 15.02 -15.37
N ASN A 45 4.36 15.30 -16.27
CA ASN A 45 5.72 15.72 -15.93
C ASN A 45 6.42 14.81 -14.92
N GLY A 46 6.28 13.48 -15.07
CA GLY A 46 6.87 12.50 -14.15
C GLY A 46 6.15 12.35 -12.81
N VAL A 47 5.11 13.16 -12.55
CA VAL A 47 4.30 13.10 -11.32
C VAL A 47 3.04 12.27 -11.58
N LEU A 48 2.84 11.24 -10.77
CA LEU A 48 1.64 10.39 -10.81
C LEU A 48 0.54 11.02 -9.96
N LYS A 49 -0.59 11.33 -10.59
CA LYS A 49 -1.81 11.77 -9.92
C LYS A 49 -2.85 10.68 -10.04
N SER A 50 -3.46 10.29 -8.93
CA SER A 50 -4.61 9.38 -8.97
C SER A 50 -5.74 9.89 -8.11
N HIS A 51 -6.95 9.57 -8.55
CA HIS A 51 -8.19 9.75 -7.83
C HIS A 51 -8.76 8.37 -7.53
N ARG A 52 -9.02 8.10 -6.24
CA ARG A 52 -9.63 6.86 -5.77
C ARG A 52 -10.95 7.14 -5.06
N LEU A 53 -11.89 6.22 -5.23
CA LEU A 53 -13.10 6.14 -4.44
C LEU A 53 -12.92 5.03 -3.41
N ILE A 54 -13.14 5.34 -2.15
CA ILE A 54 -13.03 4.41 -1.04
C ILE A 54 -14.42 4.20 -0.46
N SER A 55 -14.83 2.95 -0.33
CA SER A 55 -16.07 2.55 0.32
C SER A 55 -15.78 1.94 1.68
N THR A 56 -16.51 2.40 2.70
CA THR A 56 -16.31 2.01 4.09
C THR A 56 -17.63 1.65 4.74
N ALA A 57 -17.68 0.51 5.41
CA ALA A 57 -18.83 0.09 6.20
C ALA A 57 -18.61 0.52 7.65
N TRP A 58 -19.18 1.67 8.04
CA TRP A 58 -19.05 2.19 9.39
C TRP A 58 -20.17 1.66 10.30
N GLY A 59 -19.79 1.13 11.46
CA GLY A 59 -20.72 0.82 12.55
C GLY A 59 -21.08 2.09 13.32
N PHE A 60 -21.94 2.96 12.76
CA PHE A 60 -22.45 4.10 13.52
C PHE A 60 -23.32 3.62 14.70
N PRO A 61 -23.25 4.29 15.86
CA PRO A 61 -24.19 4.04 16.95
C PRO A 61 -25.64 4.24 16.50
N ALA A 62 -26.58 3.49 17.08
CA ALA A 62 -28.00 3.53 16.70
C ALA A 62 -28.61 4.94 16.74
N TRP A 63 -28.17 5.80 17.68
CA TRP A 63 -28.62 7.19 17.73
C TRP A 63 -28.14 8.01 16.53
N ALA A 64 -26.89 7.80 16.09
CA ALA A 64 -26.30 8.51 14.94
C ALA A 64 -26.92 8.02 13.63
N GLN A 65 -27.19 6.71 13.51
CA GLN A 65 -27.90 6.13 12.37
C GLN A 65 -29.30 6.70 12.20
N ARG A 66 -30.01 6.98 13.29
CA ARG A 66 -31.34 7.62 13.24
C ARG A 66 -31.31 9.06 12.73
N ILE A 67 -30.20 9.76 12.93
CA ILE A 67 -30.03 11.15 12.50
C ILE A 67 -29.51 11.21 11.05
N LEU A 68 -28.53 10.36 10.73
CA LEU A 68 -27.83 10.36 9.44
C LEU A 68 -28.54 9.51 8.37
N GLY A 69 -29.45 8.61 8.76
CA GLY A 69 -30.11 7.69 7.85
C GLY A 69 -29.46 6.30 7.83
N ALA A 70 -30.21 5.32 7.34
CA ALA A 70 -29.93 3.89 7.52
C ALA A 70 -28.88 3.30 6.56
N ASP A 71 -28.35 4.09 5.62
CA ASP A 71 -27.40 3.55 4.65
C ASP A 71 -26.02 3.35 5.30
N ARG A 72 -25.51 2.13 5.19
CA ARG A 72 -24.37 1.63 5.98
C ARG A 72 -23.02 1.95 5.35
N THR A 73 -23.02 2.32 4.08
CA THR A 73 -21.79 2.53 3.29
C THR A 73 -21.48 4.01 3.18
N CYS A 74 -20.33 4.40 3.71
CA CYS A 74 -19.77 5.74 3.53
C CYS A 74 -18.73 5.73 2.43
N TYR A 75 -18.79 6.73 1.56
CA TYR A 75 -17.84 6.95 0.50
C TYR A 75 -16.88 8.07 0.86
N ALA A 76 -15.63 7.91 0.47
CA ALA A 76 -14.60 8.94 0.54
C ALA A 76 -13.88 9.04 -0.80
N SER A 77 -13.57 10.27 -1.20
CA SER A 77 -12.75 10.58 -2.35
C SER A 77 -11.32 10.83 -1.87
N GLU A 78 -10.36 10.15 -2.49
CA GLU A 78 -8.94 10.31 -2.20
C GLU A 78 -8.19 10.77 -3.45
N HIS A 79 -7.44 11.85 -3.33
CA HIS A 79 -6.53 12.35 -4.35
C HIS A 79 -5.09 12.18 -3.89
N SER A 80 -4.32 11.41 -4.64
CA SER A 80 -2.91 11.17 -4.35
C SER A 80 -2.02 11.80 -5.41
N VAL A 81 -0.89 12.36 -4.99
CA VAL A 81 0.18 12.88 -5.85
C VAL A 81 1.47 12.21 -5.42
N VAL A 82 2.14 11.55 -6.35
CA VAL A 82 3.44 10.89 -6.12
C VAL A 82 4.46 11.52 -7.06
N ASP A 83 5.48 12.13 -6.48
CA ASP A 83 6.62 12.72 -7.17
C ASP A 83 7.87 11.88 -6.86
N PRO A 84 8.32 11.03 -7.80
CA PRO A 84 9.52 10.21 -7.63
C PRO A 84 10.81 11.01 -7.56
N ALA A 85 10.88 12.17 -8.24
CA ALA A 85 12.09 12.99 -8.26
C ALA A 85 12.33 13.65 -6.88
N ARG A 86 11.25 14.05 -6.22
CA ARG A 86 11.29 14.61 -4.85
C ARG A 86 11.16 13.55 -3.75
N ARG A 87 10.87 12.28 -4.10
CA ARG A 87 10.54 11.21 -3.15
C ARG A 87 9.46 11.64 -2.16
N THR A 88 8.37 12.18 -2.72
CA THR A 88 7.23 12.62 -1.93
C THR A 88 5.94 11.99 -2.42
N MET A 89 5.10 11.54 -1.49
CA MET A 89 3.77 11.04 -1.76
C MET A 89 2.78 11.74 -0.83
N THR A 90 1.84 12.49 -1.40
CA THR A 90 0.78 13.17 -0.66
C THR A 90 -0.55 12.54 -1.01
N MET A 91 -1.39 12.28 0.00
CA MET A 91 -2.72 11.73 -0.15
C MET A 91 -3.70 12.63 0.58
N LEU A 92 -4.72 13.11 -0.12
CA LEU A 92 -5.77 13.94 0.42
C LEU A 92 -7.11 13.21 0.31
N SER A 93 -7.67 12.82 1.44
CA SER A 93 -8.93 12.10 1.56
C SER A 93 -10.02 13.01 2.12
N ARG A 94 -11.19 12.96 1.50
CA ARG A 94 -12.39 13.69 1.96
C ARG A 94 -13.60 12.78 1.88
N ASN A 95 -14.42 12.77 2.92
CA ASN A 95 -15.68 12.04 2.86
C ASN A 95 -16.67 12.70 1.87
N LEU A 96 -17.39 11.87 1.12
CA LEU A 96 -18.47 12.30 0.22
C LEU A 96 -19.83 12.15 0.91
N THR A 97 -20.05 11.01 1.57
CA THR A 97 -21.27 10.77 2.37
C THR A 97 -21.25 11.64 3.63
N PHE A 98 -22.38 12.26 3.96
CA PHE A 98 -22.56 13.16 5.13
C PHE A 98 -21.64 14.39 5.14
N CYS A 99 -21.11 14.82 3.98
CA CYS A 99 -20.14 15.91 3.94
C CYS A 99 -20.71 17.29 4.29
N ASN A 100 -22.04 17.45 4.26
CA ASN A 100 -22.72 18.68 4.68
C ASN A 100 -22.77 18.81 6.21
N GLU A 101 -23.00 17.68 6.89
CA GLU A 101 -23.15 17.58 8.34
C GLU A 101 -21.79 17.37 9.02
N ILE A 102 -20.96 16.49 8.46
CA ILE A 102 -19.66 16.06 8.98
C ILE A 102 -18.66 16.09 7.83
N SER A 103 -17.81 17.13 7.77
CA SER A 103 -16.71 17.19 6.81
C SER A 103 -15.42 16.75 7.50
N ILE A 104 -14.85 15.65 7.02
CA ILE A 104 -13.54 15.12 7.42
C ILE A 104 -12.61 15.26 6.23
N VAL A 105 -11.54 16.01 6.41
CA VAL A 105 -10.46 16.15 5.43
C VAL A 105 -9.20 15.64 6.08
N GLU A 106 -8.59 14.61 5.50
CA GLU A 106 -7.34 14.02 5.97
C GLU A 106 -6.27 14.16 4.90
N LYS A 107 -5.09 14.62 5.31
CA LYS A 107 -3.92 14.73 4.46
C LYS A 107 -2.78 13.93 5.08
N LEU A 108 -2.27 12.99 4.31
CA LEU A 108 -1.09 12.18 4.63
C LEU A 108 0.03 12.59 3.69
N THR A 109 1.23 12.81 4.23
CA THR A 109 2.43 13.09 3.44
C THR A 109 3.53 12.14 3.86
N TYR A 110 4.08 11.42 2.88
CA TYR A 110 5.22 10.52 3.03
C TYR A 110 6.42 11.13 2.31
N THR A 111 7.49 11.40 3.05
CA THR A 111 8.75 11.92 2.51
C THR A 111 9.92 11.10 3.02
N GLU A 112 11.04 11.10 2.30
CA GLU A 112 12.29 10.60 2.87
C GLU A 112 12.63 11.35 4.17
N HIS A 113 13.10 10.63 5.19
CA HIS A 113 13.38 11.22 6.49
C HIS A 113 14.64 12.12 6.41
N PRO A 114 14.58 13.39 6.85
CA PRO A 114 15.67 14.34 6.61
C PRO A 114 16.99 13.96 7.29
N GLN A 115 16.93 13.33 8.47
CA GLN A 115 18.12 12.93 9.25
C GLN A 115 18.50 11.45 9.13
N GLN A 116 17.56 10.55 8.80
CA GLN A 116 17.75 9.10 8.85
C GLN A 116 17.61 8.53 7.45
N LYS A 117 18.75 8.22 6.81
CA LYS A 117 18.75 7.60 5.48
C LYS A 117 18.07 6.23 5.53
N GLY A 118 17.28 5.93 4.49
CA GLY A 118 16.56 4.67 4.37
C GLY A 118 15.30 4.57 5.21
N SER A 119 14.87 5.68 5.85
CA SER A 119 13.59 5.77 6.58
C SER A 119 12.66 6.78 5.92
N THR A 120 11.37 6.61 6.17
CA THR A 120 10.31 7.47 5.62
C THR A 120 9.58 8.16 6.76
N LEU A 121 9.51 9.49 6.69
CA LEU A 121 8.67 10.29 7.58
C LEU A 121 7.25 10.37 7.02
N MET A 122 6.27 10.00 7.82
CA MET A 122 4.86 10.19 7.56
C MET A 122 4.32 11.29 8.47
N THR A 123 3.75 12.33 7.87
CA THR A 123 2.93 13.32 8.58
C THR A 123 1.47 13.14 8.22
N GLN A 124 0.60 13.23 9.21
CA GLN A 124 -0.84 13.06 9.07
C GLN A 124 -1.52 14.26 9.70
N GLU A 125 -2.38 14.91 8.93
CA GLU A 125 -3.15 16.09 9.31
C GLU A 125 -4.63 15.79 9.04
N ALA A 126 -5.51 15.95 10.02
CA ALA A 126 -6.94 15.75 9.84
C ALA A 126 -7.72 16.96 10.38
N VAL A 127 -8.65 17.46 9.58
CA VAL A 127 -9.55 18.56 9.93
C VAL A 127 -10.98 18.04 9.96
N ILE A 128 -11.62 18.17 11.11
CA ILE A 128 -12.99 17.74 11.35
C ILE A 128 -13.86 18.97 11.56
N THR A 129 -14.91 19.08 10.73
CA THR A 129 -15.91 20.13 10.80
C THR A 129 -17.29 19.51 10.91
N ILE A 130 -18.00 19.80 12.01
CA ILE A 130 -19.38 19.33 12.22
C ILE A 130 -20.31 20.54 12.18
N ARG A 131 -21.42 20.43 11.45
CA ARG A 131 -22.41 21.51 11.26
C ARG A 131 -23.82 20.94 11.30
N GLY A 132 -24.74 21.68 11.93
CA GLY A 132 -26.18 21.40 11.83
C GLY A 132 -26.67 20.11 12.51
N VAL A 133 -25.83 19.44 13.31
CA VAL A 133 -26.21 18.20 14.01
C VAL A 133 -26.44 18.47 15.51
N PRO A 134 -27.60 18.09 16.08
CA PRO A 134 -27.78 18.08 17.53
C PRO A 134 -26.81 17.09 18.18
N LEU A 135 -26.39 17.33 19.43
CA LEU A 135 -25.36 16.54 20.12
C LEU A 135 -23.99 16.55 19.42
N SER A 136 -23.63 17.68 18.79
CA SER A 136 -22.37 17.86 18.07
C SER A 136 -21.15 17.43 18.88
N SER A 137 -21.11 17.69 20.20
CA SER A 137 -20.01 17.27 21.09
C SER A 137 -19.82 15.74 21.12
N TYR A 138 -20.89 14.96 21.24
CA TYR A 138 -20.83 13.49 21.24
C TYR A 138 -20.37 12.95 19.90
N LEU A 139 -20.84 13.55 18.80
CA LEU A 139 -20.44 13.16 17.45
C LEU A 139 -18.98 13.52 17.18
N GLU A 140 -18.53 14.71 17.61
CA GLU A 140 -17.14 15.12 17.52
C GLU A 140 -16.23 14.16 18.28
N ASP A 141 -16.61 13.76 19.49
CA ASP A 141 -15.81 12.82 20.29
C ASP A 141 -15.81 11.42 19.69
N PHE A 142 -16.93 10.97 19.11
CA PHE A 142 -17.00 9.70 18.38
C PHE A 142 -16.07 9.71 17.16
N VAL A 143 -16.13 10.76 16.32
CA VAL A 143 -15.30 10.89 15.13
C VAL A 143 -13.82 11.05 15.50
N ALA A 144 -13.49 11.83 16.54
CA ALA A 144 -12.13 11.99 17.01
C ALA A 144 -11.53 10.66 17.51
N LYS A 145 -12.29 9.87 18.29
CA LYS A 145 -11.88 8.53 18.73
C LYS A 145 -11.68 7.58 17.54
N ALA A 146 -12.57 7.64 16.55
CA ALA A 146 -12.46 6.84 15.34
C ALA A 146 -11.19 7.16 14.55
N ILE A 147 -10.88 8.44 14.33
CA ILE A 147 -9.67 8.87 13.61
C ILE A 147 -8.41 8.46 14.37
N SER A 148 -8.37 8.68 15.69
CA SER A 148 -7.23 8.26 16.52
C SER A 148 -7.01 6.74 16.46
N SER A 149 -8.07 5.94 16.56
CA SER A 149 -8.00 4.48 16.40
C SER A 149 -7.52 4.08 15.00
N ASN A 150 -8.04 4.73 13.96
CA ASN A 150 -7.69 4.45 12.57
C ASN A 150 -6.24 4.84 12.23
N ALA A 151 -5.69 5.88 12.85
CA ALA A 151 -4.29 6.25 12.69
C ALA A 151 -3.36 5.13 13.21
N GLY A 152 -3.66 4.59 14.40
CA GLY A 152 -2.92 3.45 14.97
C GLY A 152 -3.01 2.20 14.08
N LYS A 153 -4.23 1.83 13.67
CA LYS A 153 -4.45 0.69 12.75
C LYS A 153 -3.79 0.91 11.39
N GLY A 154 -3.77 2.15 10.91
CA GLY A 154 -3.15 2.54 9.66
C GLY A 154 -1.65 2.25 9.63
N ARG A 155 -0.94 2.51 10.73
CA ARG A 155 0.49 2.19 10.88
C ARG A 155 0.74 0.68 10.89
N LEU A 156 -0.05 -0.06 11.67
CA LEU A 156 0.05 -1.53 11.73
C LEU A 156 -0.26 -2.19 10.38
N ALA A 157 -1.26 -1.68 9.66
CA ALA A 157 -1.59 -2.14 8.32
C ALA A 157 -0.44 -1.93 7.34
N MET A 158 0.24 -0.78 7.42
CA MET A 158 1.41 -0.49 6.58
C MET A 158 2.54 -1.47 6.84
N GLU A 159 2.92 -1.69 8.10
CA GLU A 159 3.97 -2.67 8.45
C GLU A 159 3.61 -4.08 7.99
N TRP A 160 2.35 -4.48 8.12
CA TRP A 160 1.87 -5.77 7.64
C TRP A 160 2.02 -5.90 6.10
N VAL A 161 1.61 -4.88 5.35
CA VAL A 161 1.75 -4.89 3.88
C VAL A 161 3.21 -4.88 3.46
N ILE A 162 4.08 -4.11 4.13
CA ILE A 162 5.52 -4.10 3.86
C ILE A 162 6.13 -5.48 4.11
N GLY A 163 5.79 -6.13 5.22
CA GLY A 163 6.22 -7.50 5.52
C GLY A 163 5.81 -8.49 4.43
N ARG A 164 4.56 -8.41 3.98
CA ARG A 164 4.05 -9.24 2.89
C ARG A 164 4.75 -8.98 1.56
N MET A 165 5.02 -7.72 1.22
CA MET A 165 5.75 -7.38 0.01
C MET A 165 7.18 -7.94 0.02
N SER A 166 7.87 -7.86 1.15
CA SER A 166 9.21 -8.42 1.32
C SER A 166 9.22 -9.95 1.11
N GLN A 167 8.20 -10.65 1.62
CA GLN A 167 8.02 -12.08 1.39
C GLN A 167 7.79 -12.41 -0.09
N GLU A 168 6.94 -11.65 -0.79
CA GLU A 168 6.70 -11.84 -2.23
C GLU A 168 7.99 -11.71 -3.05
N VAL A 169 8.84 -10.71 -2.73
CA VAL A 169 10.15 -10.52 -3.38
C VAL A 169 11.10 -11.69 -3.09
N GLN A 170 11.15 -12.17 -1.85
CA GLN A 170 11.99 -13.30 -1.47
C GLN A 170 11.56 -14.59 -2.17
N GLU A 171 10.26 -14.83 -2.27
CA GLU A 171 9.72 -15.98 -3.01
C GLU A 171 10.08 -15.92 -4.49
N LEU A 172 9.87 -14.79 -5.15
CA LEU A 172 10.23 -14.59 -6.55
C LEU A 172 11.73 -14.82 -6.79
N THR A 173 12.57 -14.30 -5.90
CA THR A 173 14.02 -14.51 -5.96
C THR A 173 14.36 -16.00 -5.83
N SER A 174 13.76 -16.69 -4.85
CA SER A 174 14.00 -18.12 -4.65
C SER A 174 13.57 -18.99 -5.83
N ARG A 175 12.44 -18.66 -6.48
CA ARG A 175 11.95 -19.35 -7.68
C ARG A 175 12.88 -19.12 -8.87
N THR A 176 13.38 -17.90 -9.02
CA THR A 176 14.31 -17.55 -10.10
C THR A 176 15.64 -18.28 -9.95
N VAL A 177 16.22 -18.30 -8.74
CA VAL A 177 17.46 -19.04 -8.46
C VAL A 177 17.29 -20.53 -8.78
N LYS A 178 16.21 -21.17 -8.29
CA LYS A 178 15.92 -22.58 -8.61
C LYS A 178 15.75 -22.84 -10.10
N SER A 179 15.14 -21.91 -10.83
CA SER A 179 14.98 -22.03 -12.28
C SER A 179 16.32 -21.94 -13.01
N VAL A 180 17.20 -21.02 -12.60
CA VAL A 180 18.54 -20.87 -13.16
C VAL A 180 19.39 -22.09 -12.86
N ASP A 181 19.36 -22.61 -11.63
CA ASP A 181 20.06 -23.83 -11.25
C ASP A 181 19.59 -25.03 -12.09
N GLY A 182 18.29 -25.12 -12.38
CA GLY A 182 17.74 -26.13 -13.30
C GLY A 182 18.26 -26.01 -14.72
N ILE A 183 18.38 -24.78 -15.25
CA ILE A 183 18.96 -24.52 -16.58
C ILE A 183 20.45 -24.89 -16.60
N ILE A 184 21.22 -24.50 -15.58
CA ILE A 184 22.65 -24.82 -15.48
C ILE A 184 22.85 -26.33 -15.37
N THR A 185 22.07 -27.01 -14.52
CA THR A 185 22.18 -28.46 -14.32
C THR A 185 21.81 -29.23 -15.60
N SER A 186 20.78 -28.79 -16.33
CA SER A 186 20.39 -29.42 -17.60
C SER A 186 21.43 -29.17 -18.71
N ALA A 187 21.99 -27.96 -18.78
CA ALA A 187 23.08 -27.65 -19.70
C ALA A 187 24.35 -28.46 -19.40
N ALA A 188 24.71 -28.61 -18.12
CA ALA A 188 25.86 -29.41 -17.69
C ALA A 188 25.69 -30.90 -18.02
N LYS A 189 24.50 -31.46 -17.78
CA LYS A 189 24.18 -32.84 -18.18
C LYS A 189 24.29 -33.04 -19.68
N LYS A 190 23.71 -32.14 -20.47
CA LYS A 190 23.78 -32.20 -21.93
C LYS A 190 25.22 -32.13 -22.45
N SER A 191 26.06 -31.28 -21.86
CA SER A 191 27.48 -31.20 -22.20
C SER A 191 28.26 -32.47 -21.85
N MET A 192 27.92 -33.14 -20.73
CA MET A 192 28.52 -34.42 -20.37
C MET A 192 28.09 -35.54 -21.32
N ASP A 193 26.80 -35.57 -21.70
CA ASP A 193 26.27 -36.55 -22.65
C ASP A 193 26.95 -36.40 -24.02
N ASP A 194 27.12 -35.16 -24.52
CA ASP A 194 27.83 -34.89 -25.77
C ASP A 194 29.31 -35.32 -25.71
N LEU A 195 30.00 -35.09 -24.59
CA LEU A 195 31.38 -35.56 -24.38
C LEU A 195 31.47 -37.09 -24.34
N SER A 196 30.50 -37.76 -23.70
CA SER A 196 30.46 -39.21 -23.63
C SER A 196 30.28 -39.84 -25.03
N HIS A 197 29.44 -39.23 -25.87
CA HIS A 197 29.25 -39.63 -27.26
C HIS A 197 30.51 -39.45 -28.12
N LEU A 198 31.32 -38.40 -27.88
CA LEU A 198 32.58 -38.19 -28.59
C LEU A 198 33.69 -39.17 -28.18
N THR A 199 33.69 -39.61 -26.92
CA THR A 199 34.69 -40.59 -26.42
C THR A 199 34.36 -42.05 -26.77
N ALA A 200 33.10 -42.36 -27.09
CA ALA A 200 32.66 -43.72 -27.41
C ALA A 200 33.03 -44.17 -28.85
N SER A 201 33.45 -43.25 -29.71
CA SER A 201 33.97 -43.58 -31.05
C SER A 201 35.50 -43.71 -31.02
N GLU A 202 36.03 -44.89 -30.72
CA GLU A 202 37.46 -45.16 -30.93
C GLU A 202 37.79 -45.15 -32.44
N PRO A 203 38.88 -44.46 -32.87
CA PRO A 203 39.35 -44.58 -34.24
C PRO A 203 40.02 -45.95 -34.43
N HIS A 204 39.37 -46.82 -35.21
CA HIS A 204 39.99 -48.06 -35.71
C HIS A 204 41.19 -47.73 -36.60
N TYR A 205 42.39 -47.70 -36.02
CA TYR A 205 43.63 -47.61 -36.80
C TYR A 205 44.00 -49.00 -37.33
N HIS A 206 43.75 -49.22 -38.61
CA HIS A 206 44.29 -50.38 -39.33
C HIS A 206 45.77 -50.13 -39.68
N PHE A 207 46.68 -50.75 -38.94
CA PHE A 207 48.06 -50.92 -39.38
C PHE A 207 48.12 -52.07 -40.40
N LYS A 208 48.52 -51.77 -41.64
CA LYS A 208 48.94 -52.77 -42.63
C LYS A 208 50.45 -52.95 -42.52
N ASN A 209 50.89 -54.19 -42.31
CA ASN A 209 52.27 -54.64 -42.48
C ASN A 209 52.69 -54.60 -43.95
#